data_AF-A0A954R379-F1
#
_entry.id   AF-A0A954R379-F1
#
_cell.length_a   1.000
_cell.length_b   1.000
_cell.length_c   1.000
_cell.angle_alpha   90.00
_cell.angle_beta   90.00
_cell.angle_gamma   90.00
#
_symmetry.space_group_name_H-M   'P 1'
#
loop_
_entity.id
_entity.type
_entity.pdbx_description
1 polymer ?
#
loop_
_entity_poly.entity_id
_entity_poly.type
_entity_poly.pdbx_seq_one_letter_code
_entity_poly.pdbx_strand_id
1 'polypeptide(L)'
;DVMVAIGRPKGYRGPYLQWLEDNIAPQVVFEVLSPGNRAGEMTRKYEFYNTYGVQEYYLIDPDTFTVDGRTQRAGVLKAVEPIDGWTSPLLGIRFQVSQGEQVKLFQPDGLPFLTYSEVVAEWMIHASWLSDWQPNCVNWASTQVSSKMY
;
A
#
# COMPACT_ATOMS: atom_id res chain seq x y z
N ASP A 1 4.77 6.33 -4.52
CA ASP A 1 4.77 6.39 -3.04
C ASP A 1 3.37 6.09 -2.51
N VAL A 2 3.27 5.48 -1.34
CA VAL A 2 2.02 5.16 -0.64
C VAL A 2 2.14 5.60 0.81
N MET A 3 1.11 6.26 1.32
CA MET A 3 1.02 6.68 2.73
C MET A 3 -0.21 6.03 3.36
N VAL A 4 -0.06 5.46 4.55
CA VAL A 4 -1.16 4.86 5.31
C VAL A 4 -1.42 5.68 6.57
N ALA A 5 -2.61 6.27 6.63
CA ALA A 5 -3.12 7.00 7.78
C ALA A 5 -4.22 6.18 8.46
N ILE A 6 -3.84 5.43 9.49
CA ILE A 6 -4.72 4.57 10.27
C ILE A 6 -5.76 5.44 10.99
N GLY A 7 -7.02 4.98 10.97
CA GLY A 7 -8.14 5.72 11.53
C GLY A 7 -8.73 6.79 10.59
N ARG A 8 -8.21 6.93 9.36
CA ARG A 8 -8.84 7.73 8.30
C ARG A 8 -9.67 6.85 7.37
N PRO A 9 -10.86 7.30 6.94
CA PRO A 9 -11.63 6.58 5.94
C PRO A 9 -10.91 6.58 4.58
N LYS A 10 -11.18 5.54 3.80
CA LYS A 10 -10.74 5.46 2.41
C LYS A 10 -11.40 6.58 1.60
N GLY A 11 -10.67 7.10 0.62
CA GLY A 11 -11.13 8.19 -0.22
C GLY A 11 -10.07 8.59 -1.23
N TYR A 12 -10.50 9.10 -2.38
CA TYR A 12 -9.60 9.65 -3.38
C TYR A 12 -8.90 10.89 -2.84
N ARG A 13 -7.59 10.95 -3.04
CA ARG A 13 -6.73 12.06 -2.68
C ARG A 13 -5.78 12.30 -3.85
N GLY A 14 -5.61 13.55 -4.25
CA GLY A 14 -4.51 13.93 -5.14
C GLY A 14 -3.21 13.87 -4.33
N PRO A 15 -2.89 14.92 -3.56
CA PRO A 15 -1.86 14.85 -2.52
C PRO A 15 -2.45 14.45 -1.16
N TYR A 16 -1.62 13.85 -0.29
CA TYR A 16 -1.93 13.73 1.13
C TYR A 16 -1.74 15.09 1.81
N LEU A 17 -2.80 15.65 2.37
CA LEU A 17 -2.79 16.94 3.06
C LEU A 17 -3.23 16.74 4.49
N GLN A 18 -2.28 16.71 5.43
CA GLN A 18 -2.52 16.36 6.84
C GLN A 18 -3.66 17.19 7.49
N TRP A 19 -3.81 18.47 7.13
CA TRP A 19 -4.88 19.32 7.67
C TRP A 19 -6.29 18.93 7.19
N LEU A 20 -6.40 18.16 6.10
CA LEU A 20 -7.65 17.54 5.65
C LEU A 20 -7.89 16.16 6.28
N GLU A 21 -6.92 15.65 7.04
CA GLU A 21 -6.92 14.31 7.63
C GLU A 21 -6.99 14.35 9.16
N ASP A 22 -7.72 15.32 9.72
CA ASP A 22 -7.82 15.57 11.17
C ASP A 22 -6.45 15.77 11.84
N ASN A 23 -5.49 16.33 11.10
CA ASN A 23 -4.10 16.49 11.48
C ASN A 23 -3.38 15.18 11.83
N ILE A 24 -3.88 14.03 11.38
CA ILE A 24 -3.21 12.74 11.51
C ILE A 24 -2.07 12.70 10.49
N ALA A 25 -0.85 12.42 10.94
CA ALA A 25 0.28 12.14 10.07
C ALA A 25 0.24 10.66 9.63
N PRO A 26 0.80 10.29 8.46
CA PRO A 26 0.88 8.89 8.07
C PRO A 26 1.73 8.09 9.06
N GLN A 27 1.24 6.92 9.46
CA GLN A 27 1.99 6.01 10.34
C GLN A 27 2.91 5.09 9.55
N VAL A 28 2.52 4.73 8.32
CA VAL A 28 3.32 3.89 7.43
C VAL A 28 3.53 4.59 6.10
N VAL A 29 4.75 4.55 5.59
CA VAL A 29 5.12 5.11 4.28
C VAL A 29 5.86 4.07 3.46
N PHE A 30 5.45 3.93 2.20
CA PHE A 30 6.17 3.20 1.17
C PHE A 30 6.66 4.20 0.12
N GLU A 31 7.98 4.28 -0.05
CA GLU A 31 8.62 5.00 -1.13
C GLU A 31 9.05 3.99 -2.19
N VAL A 32 8.77 4.27 -3.46
CA VAL A 32 9.19 3.41 -4.57
C VAL A 32 10.19 4.18 -5.41
N LEU A 33 11.42 3.67 -5.52
CA LEU A 33 12.44 4.31 -6.34
C LEU A 33 12.01 4.31 -7.81
N SER A 34 12.31 5.42 -8.46
CA SER A 34 12.25 5.59 -9.91
C SER A 34 13.64 5.98 -10.43
N PRO A 35 13.96 5.72 -11.71
CA PRO A 35 15.27 6.03 -12.28
C PRO A 35 15.72 7.50 -12.13
N GLY A 36 14.77 8.42 -11.94
CA GLY A 36 15.06 9.85 -11.74
C GLY A 36 15.29 10.27 -10.28
N ASN A 37 15.05 9.40 -9.29
CA ASN A 37 15.21 9.76 -7.89
C ASN A 37 16.69 10.00 -7.55
N ARG A 38 16.96 11.13 -6.91
CA ARG A 38 18.31 11.49 -6.47
C ARG A 38 18.54 11.00 -5.04
N ALA A 39 19.73 10.45 -4.77
CA ALA A 39 20.07 9.96 -3.42
C ALA A 39 19.86 11.01 -2.30
N GLY A 40 20.20 12.28 -2.58
CA GLY A 40 19.98 13.38 -1.64
C GLY A 40 18.51 13.76 -1.45
N GLU A 41 17.61 13.44 -2.38
CA GLU A 41 16.16 13.56 -2.18
C GLU A 41 15.64 12.46 -1.26
N MET A 42 16.08 11.22 -1.49
CA MET A 42 15.68 10.08 -0.65
C MET A 42 16.15 10.23 0.79
N THR A 43 17.36 10.77 0.99
CA THR A 43 17.89 11.10 2.32
C THR A 43 17.00 12.13 3.02
N ARG A 44 16.62 13.21 2.33
CA ARG A 44 15.72 14.24 2.87
C ARG A 44 14.33 13.70 3.20
N LYS A 45 13.77 12.83 2.35
CA LYS A 45 12.49 12.16 2.63
C LYS A 45 12.58 11.30 3.89
N TYR A 46 13.63 10.49 4.01
CA TYR A 46 13.87 9.69 5.21
C TYR A 46 13.97 10.56 6.48
N GLU A 47 14.80 11.60 6.46
CA GLU A 47 14.97 12.52 7.60
C GLU A 47 13.65 13.20 7.99
N PHE A 48 12.86 13.61 6.99
CA PHE A 48 11.53 14.16 7.20
C PHE A 48 10.64 13.16 7.95
N TYR A 49 10.48 11.94 7.42
CA TYR A 49 9.61 10.93 8.04
C TYR A 49 10.09 10.51 9.44
N ASN A 50 11.41 10.40 9.63
CA ASN A 50 12.00 10.14 10.93
C ASN A 50 11.68 11.24 11.95
N THR A 51 11.78 12.50 11.52
CA THR A 51 11.52 13.67 12.39
C THR A 51 10.05 13.78 12.77
N TYR A 52 9.14 13.51 11.83
CA TYR A 52 7.69 13.66 12.03
C TYR A 52 6.97 12.40 12.53
N GLY A 53 7.73 11.41 13.01
CA GLY A 53 7.16 10.30 13.79
C GLY A 53 6.47 9.21 12.97
N VAL A 54 6.83 9.05 11.69
CA VAL A 54 6.44 7.86 10.92
C VAL A 54 6.92 6.61 11.68
N GLN A 55 6.05 5.61 11.79
CA GLN A 55 6.31 4.41 12.58
C GLN A 55 6.95 3.30 11.74
N GLU A 56 6.58 3.20 10.47
CA GLU A 56 7.17 2.26 9.52
C GLU A 56 7.47 2.94 8.19
N TYR A 57 8.67 2.73 7.68
CA TYR A 57 9.13 3.28 6.41
C TYR A 57 9.74 2.16 5.57
N TYR A 58 9.24 1.99 4.35
CA TYR A 58 9.73 0.98 3.41
C TYR A 58 10.16 1.67 2.12
N LEU A 59 11.44 1.54 1.76
CA LEU A 59 11.96 1.96 0.48
C LEU A 59 12.11 0.75 -0.43
N ILE A 60 11.42 0.75 -1.55
CA ILE A 60 11.40 -0.35 -2.52
C ILE A 60 12.14 0.10 -3.77
N ASP A 61 13.12 -0.69 -4.20
CA ASP A 61 13.76 -0.55 -5.50
C ASP A 61 13.20 -1.63 -6.45
N PRO A 62 12.32 -1.26 -7.40
CA PRO A 62 11.75 -2.22 -8.34
C PRO A 62 12.76 -2.70 -9.39
N ASP A 63 13.86 -1.97 -9.63
CA ASP A 63 14.86 -2.35 -10.64
C ASP A 63 15.83 -3.39 -10.09
N THR A 64 16.13 -3.33 -8.79
CA THR A 64 17.00 -4.31 -8.10
C THR A 64 16.25 -5.34 -7.27
N PHE A 65 14.91 -5.23 -7.19
CA PHE A 65 14.02 -6.03 -6.35
C PHE A 65 14.41 -6.04 -4.87
N THR A 66 14.85 -4.89 -4.34
CA THR A 66 15.25 -4.76 -2.94
C THR A 66 14.25 -3.94 -2.12
N VAL A 67 14.29 -4.18 -0.81
CA VAL A 67 13.51 -3.44 0.18
C VAL A 67 14.42 -3.04 1.33
N ASP A 68 14.48 -1.74 1.66
CA ASP A 68 15.02 -1.23 2.92
C ASP A 68 13.83 -0.88 3.83
N GLY A 69 13.58 -1.74 4.82
CA GLY A 69 12.53 -1.54 5.81
C GLY A 69 13.08 -0.93 7.10
N ARG A 70 12.35 0.03 7.67
CA ARG A 70 12.71 0.69 8.92
C ARG A 70 11.49 0.84 9.83
N THR A 71 11.69 0.61 11.12
CA THR A 71 10.66 0.79 12.15
C THR A 71 11.11 1.73 13.24
N GLN A 72 10.17 2.51 13.78
CA GLN A 72 10.45 3.45 14.85
C GLN A 72 10.73 2.69 16.15
N ARG A 73 11.91 2.91 16.71
CA ARG A 73 12.34 2.36 18.00
C ARG A 73 13.09 3.42 18.78
N ALA A 74 12.54 3.78 19.94
CA ALA A 74 13.06 4.86 20.78
C ALA A 74 13.13 6.22 20.04
N GLY A 75 12.07 6.54 19.27
CA GLY A 75 11.92 7.84 18.61
C GLY A 75 12.70 8.01 17.31
N VAL A 76 13.36 6.95 16.81
CA VAL A 76 14.08 6.98 15.54
C VAL A 76 13.74 5.75 14.68
N LEU A 77 13.67 5.93 13.36
CA LEU A 77 13.55 4.86 12.40
C LEU A 77 14.85 4.06 12.37
N LYS A 78 14.77 2.76 12.63
CA LYS A 78 15.90 1.82 12.59
C LYS A 78 15.64 0.70 11.61
N ALA A 79 16.70 0.24 10.93
CA ALA A 79 16.63 -0.85 9.97
C ALA A 79 15.95 -2.11 10.55
N VAL A 80 15.20 -2.76 9.69
CA VAL A 80 14.63 -4.10 9.89
C VAL A 80 15.55 -5.08 9.17
N GLU A 81 16.22 -5.92 9.95
CA GLU A 81 17.12 -6.94 9.44
C GLU A 81 16.83 -8.28 10.16
N PRO A 82 16.52 -9.36 9.42
CA PRO A 82 16.29 -9.40 7.97
C PRO A 82 14.94 -8.78 7.56
N ILE A 83 14.88 -8.22 6.36
CA ILE A 83 13.63 -7.73 5.74
C ILE A 83 12.82 -8.88 5.13
N ASP A 84 13.48 -9.94 4.66
CA ASP A 84 12.79 -11.14 4.20
C ASP A 84 12.06 -11.84 5.35
N GLY A 85 10.79 -12.16 5.13
CA GLY A 85 9.90 -12.71 6.16
C GLY A 85 9.38 -11.68 7.17
N TRP A 86 9.77 -10.41 7.07
CA TRP A 86 9.25 -9.36 7.96
C TRP A 86 7.74 -9.17 7.79
N THR A 87 7.02 -9.05 8.90
CA THR A 87 5.59 -8.68 8.90
C THR A 87 5.42 -7.34 9.58
N SER A 88 4.83 -6.38 8.88
CA SER A 88 4.47 -5.06 9.41
C SER A 88 3.57 -5.21 10.66
N PRO A 89 3.99 -4.72 11.83
CA PRO A 89 3.15 -4.73 13.03
C PRO A 89 1.87 -3.90 12.89
N LEU A 90 1.89 -2.81 12.13
CA LEU A 90 0.73 -1.94 11.94
C LEU A 90 -0.23 -2.41 10.86
N LEU A 91 0.26 -3.08 9.81
CA LEU A 91 -0.54 -3.47 8.65
C LEU A 91 -0.81 -4.96 8.56
N GLY A 92 -0.02 -5.81 9.22
CA GLY A 92 -0.06 -7.27 9.08
C GLY A 92 0.46 -7.78 7.73
N ILE A 93 1.01 -6.91 6.87
CA ILE A 93 1.55 -7.27 5.56
C ILE A 93 2.92 -7.90 5.73
N ARG A 94 3.16 -9.05 5.11
CA ARG A 94 4.43 -9.77 5.14
C ARG A 94 5.23 -9.56 3.85
N PHE A 95 6.51 -9.31 3.97
CA PHE A 95 7.47 -9.19 2.88
C PHE A 95 8.15 -10.54 2.61
N GLN A 96 8.34 -10.85 1.34
CA GLN A 96 9.22 -11.90 0.88
C GLN A 96 10.18 -11.32 -0.15
N VAL A 97 11.47 -11.38 0.17
CA VAL A 97 12.55 -10.79 -0.60
C VAL A 97 13.60 -11.87 -0.86
N SER A 98 13.63 -12.36 -2.10
CA SER A 98 14.59 -13.37 -2.55
C SER A 98 15.54 -12.74 -3.56
N GLN A 99 16.82 -13.14 -3.53
CA GLN A 99 17.81 -12.62 -4.46
C GLN A 99 17.42 -12.90 -5.92
N GLY A 100 17.28 -11.85 -6.72
CA GLY A 100 16.97 -11.93 -8.15
C GLY A 100 15.50 -12.20 -8.48
N GLU A 101 14.61 -12.26 -7.48
CA GLU A 101 13.16 -12.34 -7.70
C GLU A 101 12.49 -11.01 -7.33
N GLN A 102 11.36 -10.73 -7.98
CA GLN A 102 10.50 -9.61 -7.59
C GLN A 102 10.08 -9.71 -6.12
N VAL A 103 10.05 -8.55 -5.45
CA VAL A 103 9.53 -8.43 -4.09
C VAL A 103 8.06 -8.85 -4.07
N LYS A 104 7.73 -9.81 -3.19
CA LYS A 104 6.36 -10.27 -2.98
C LYS A 104 5.86 -9.76 -1.64
N LEU A 105 4.62 -9.25 -1.64
CA LEU A 105 3.91 -8.88 -0.42
C LEU A 105 2.76 -9.87 -0.20
N PHE A 106 2.49 -10.18 1.06
CA PHE A 106 1.35 -10.99 1.46
C PHE A 106 0.46 -10.19 2.40
N GLN A 107 -0.84 -10.27 2.18
CA GLN A 107 -1.88 -9.69 3.00
C GLN A 107 -1.89 -10.32 4.40
N PRO A 108 -2.59 -9.72 5.39
CA PRO A 108 -2.70 -10.27 6.74
C PRO A 108 -3.29 -11.69 6.81
N ASP A 109 -4.09 -12.08 5.83
CA ASP A 109 -4.66 -13.43 5.70
C ASP A 109 -3.71 -14.44 5.02
N GLY A 110 -2.54 -13.99 4.59
CA GLY A 110 -1.52 -14.80 3.94
C GLY A 110 -1.67 -14.92 2.42
N LEU A 111 -2.68 -14.29 1.80
CA LEU A 111 -2.80 -14.24 0.35
C LEU A 111 -1.78 -13.28 -0.27
N PRO A 112 -1.18 -13.60 -1.43
CA PRO A 112 -0.28 -12.67 -2.10
C PRO A 112 -1.04 -11.41 -2.57
N PHE A 113 -0.36 -10.27 -2.58
CA PHE A 113 -0.84 -9.11 -3.33
C PHE A 113 -0.75 -9.41 -4.82
N LEU A 114 -1.81 -9.10 -5.55
CA LEU A 114 -1.85 -9.23 -7.00
C LEU A 114 -0.97 -8.18 -7.67
N THR A 115 -0.33 -8.58 -8.76
CA THR A 115 0.30 -7.65 -9.70
C THR A 115 -0.76 -6.79 -10.38
N TYR A 116 -0.36 -5.64 -10.91
CA TYR A 116 -1.28 -4.78 -11.68
C TYR A 116 -1.96 -5.53 -12.82
N SER A 117 -1.22 -6.37 -13.55
CA SER A 117 -1.77 -7.21 -14.62
C SER A 117 -2.83 -8.18 -14.14
N GLU A 118 -2.64 -8.80 -12.98
CA GLU A 118 -3.61 -9.72 -12.39
C GLU A 118 -4.86 -8.98 -11.90
N VAL A 119 -4.69 -7.81 -11.27
CA VAL A 119 -5.84 -6.95 -10.88
C VAL A 119 -6.66 -6.56 -12.10
N VAL A 120 -6.01 -6.11 -13.18
CA VAL A 120 -6.71 -5.75 -14.42
C VAL A 120 -7.40 -6.96 -15.05
N ALA A 121 -6.76 -8.14 -15.05
CA ALA A 121 -7.35 -9.36 -15.56
C ALA A 121 -8.60 -9.77 -14.75
N GLU A 122 -8.54 -9.73 -13.43
CA GLU A 122 -9.70 -10.01 -12.57
C GLU A 122 -10.85 -9.04 -12.82
N TRP A 123 -10.55 -7.75 -13.01
CA TRP A 123 -11.55 -6.73 -13.31
C TRP A 123 -12.18 -6.94 -14.67
N MET A 124 -11.40 -7.32 -15.68
CA MET A 124 -11.94 -7.65 -17.00
C MET A 124 -12.83 -8.89 -16.96
N ILE A 125 -12.45 -9.90 -16.18
CA ILE A 125 -13.29 -11.09 -15.96
C ILE A 125 -14.60 -10.68 -15.29
N HIS A 126 -14.56 -9.95 -14.17
CA HIS A 126 -15.77 -9.49 -13.47
C HIS A 126 -16.66 -8.55 -14.31
N ALA A 127 -16.07 -7.65 -15.09
CA ALA A 127 -16.80 -6.78 -15.99
C ALA A 127 -17.48 -7.56 -17.12
N SER A 128 -16.87 -8.64 -17.60
CA SER A 128 -17.46 -9.55 -18.60
C SER A 128 -18.66 -10.32 -18.05
N TRP A 129 -18.62 -10.75 -16.78
CA TRP A 129 -19.77 -11.42 -16.14
C TRP A 129 -20.99 -10.50 -15.95
N LEU A 130 -20.77 -9.18 -15.84
CA LEU A 130 -21.85 -8.19 -15.73
C LEU A 130 -22.49 -7.85 -17.09
N SER A 131 -21.81 -8.08 -18.21
CA SER A 131 -22.37 -7.85 -19.56
C SER A 131 -23.21 -9.03 -20.11
N ASP A 132 -23.10 -10.22 -19.51
CA ASP A 132 -23.85 -11.41 -19.93
C ASP A 132 -25.23 -11.54 -19.24
N TRP A 133 -25.65 -10.53 -18.47
CA TRP A 133 -27.00 -10.45 -17.91
C TRP A 133 -28.01 -9.96 -18.95
N GLN A 134 -28.81 -10.87 -19.52
CA GLN A 134 -29.97 -10.54 -20.34
C GLN A 134 -31.17 -10.14 -19.45
N PRO A 135 -31.77 -8.94 -19.60
CA PRO A 135 -32.95 -8.55 -18.86
C PRO A 135 -34.20 -9.13 -19.51
N ASN A 136 -34.68 -10.27 -19.01
CA ASN A 136 -36.09 -10.61 -19.11
C ASN A 136 -36.65 -10.69 -17.69
N CYS A 137 -37.14 -9.55 -17.17
CA CYS A 137 -38.33 -9.41 -16.33
C CYS A 137 -38.44 -8.00 -15.69
N VAL A 138 -39.43 -7.26 -16.20
CA VAL A 138 -40.31 -6.22 -15.63
C VAL A 138 -40.14 -5.81 -14.13
N ASN A 139 -39.91 -4.49 -13.95
CA ASN A 139 -40.34 -3.53 -12.92
C ASN A 139 -40.48 -3.86 -11.40
N TRP A 140 -39.89 -2.90 -10.64
CA TRP A 140 -40.30 -2.25 -9.38
C TRP A 140 -39.49 -2.54 -8.10
N ALA A 141 -39.30 -1.45 -7.36
CA ALA A 141 -38.95 -1.30 -5.95
C ALA A 141 -37.46 -1.22 -5.55
N SER A 142 -37.04 0.03 -5.34
CA SER A 142 -36.45 0.55 -4.08
C SER A 142 -35.36 -0.23 -3.33
N THR A 143 -34.38 0.55 -2.87
CA THR A 143 -33.66 0.41 -1.58
C THR A 143 -32.29 -0.25 -1.64
N GLN A 144 -31.30 0.57 -1.25
CA GLN A 144 -30.00 0.27 -0.64
C GLN A 144 -29.35 -1.10 -0.87
N VAL A 145 -28.15 -1.05 -1.44
CA VAL A 145 -27.02 -1.94 -1.10
C VAL A 145 -25.80 -1.02 -1.04
N SER A 146 -25.46 -0.36 0.07
CA SER A 146 -24.79 -0.89 1.28
C SER A 146 -23.70 -1.92 1.00
N SER A 147 -22.46 -1.43 1.12
CA SER A 147 -21.31 -2.12 1.70
C SER A 147 -21.00 -3.54 1.19
N LYS A 148 -20.12 -3.61 0.18
CA LYS A 148 -19.01 -4.57 0.10
C LYS A 148 -18.12 -4.16 -1.06
N MET A 149 -17.01 -3.48 -0.76
CA MET A 149 -15.78 -3.54 -1.55
C MET A 149 -14.69 -2.78 -0.81
N TYR A 150 -13.72 -3.57 -0.32
CA TYR A 150 -12.37 -3.24 0.15
C TYR A 150 -12.19 -2.04 1.07
#